data_AF-A0A920REI5-F1
#
_entry.id   AF-A0A920REI5-F1
#
_cell.length_a   1.000
_cell.length_b   1.000
_cell.length_c   1.000
_cell.angle_alpha   90.00
_cell.angle_beta   90.00
_cell.angle_gamma   90.00
#
_symmetry.space_group_name_H-M   'P 1'
#
loop_
_entity.id
_entity.type
_entity.pdbx_description
1 polymer ?
#
loop_
_entity_poly.entity_id
_entity_poly.type
_entity_poly.pdbx_seq_one_letter_code
_entity_poly.pdbx_strand_id
1 'polypeptide(L)'
;MQCLSSQNDAPQFKNGLDAVKWMDGKLVAAPHGACTDRFARWAFEQAGIKPKKYLNMNIEVITSSFKNNKLDAAVIWEPTASKIQLQGLARRAAQARVFMV
;
A
#
# COMPACT_ATOMS: atom_id res chain seq x y z
N MET A 1 10.01 -5.10 7.78
CA MET A 1 9.82 -3.80 7.08
C MET A 1 8.36 -3.61 6.70
N GLN A 2 7.86 -2.38 6.75
CA GLN A 2 6.52 -2.02 6.24
C GLN A 2 6.65 -1.61 4.76
N CYS A 3 5.76 -2.09 3.91
CA CYS A 3 5.77 -1.88 2.46
C CYS A 3 4.43 -1.34 1.97
N LEU A 4 4.48 -0.45 0.99
CA LEU A 4 3.36 -0.06 0.17
C LEU A 4 3.33 -0.97 -1.06
N SER A 5 2.18 -1.58 -1.31
CA SER A 5 1.88 -2.37 -2.49
C SER A 5 0.79 -1.67 -3.31
N SER A 6 0.95 -1.61 -4.62
CA SER A 6 -0.03 -1.09 -5.57
C SER A 6 -0.47 -2.21 -6.51
N GLN A 7 -1.60 -2.07 -7.20
CA GLN A 7 -1.94 -2.98 -8.31
C GLN A 7 -0.84 -3.00 -9.38
N ASN A 8 -0.83 -4.05 -10.21
CA ASN A 8 0.14 -4.21 -11.30
C ASN A 8 0.08 -3.08 -12.34
N ASP A 9 -1.09 -2.46 -12.50
CA ASP A 9 -1.33 -1.37 -13.44
C ASP A 9 -0.71 -0.04 -12.98
N ALA A 10 -0.29 0.04 -11.71
CA ALA A 10 0.29 1.26 -11.16
C ALA A 10 1.69 1.54 -11.74
N PRO A 11 2.04 2.83 -11.96
CA PRO A 11 3.35 3.23 -12.43
C PRO A 11 4.45 2.88 -11.41
N GLN A 12 5.67 2.68 -11.91
CA GLN A 12 6.81 2.42 -11.03
C GLN A 12 7.28 3.74 -10.40
N PHE A 13 7.10 3.87 -9.09
CA PHE A 13 7.48 5.07 -8.36
C PHE A 13 8.98 5.08 -8.05
N LYS A 14 9.63 6.22 -8.29
CA LYS A 14 11.04 6.43 -7.93
C LYS A 14 11.21 6.70 -6.44
N ASN A 15 10.22 7.35 -5.81
CA ASN A 15 10.25 7.76 -4.41
C ASN A 15 8.99 7.32 -3.66
N GLY A 16 9.11 7.14 -2.34
CA GLY A 16 7.96 6.80 -1.50
C GLY A 16 6.85 7.85 -1.52
N LEU A 17 7.22 9.13 -1.55
CA LEU A 17 6.28 10.26 -1.60
C LEU A 17 5.41 10.25 -2.86
N ASP A 18 5.98 9.93 -4.03
CA ASP A 18 5.22 9.82 -5.28
C ASP A 18 4.23 8.64 -5.24
N ALA A 19 4.64 7.51 -4.65
CA ALA A 19 3.77 6.36 -4.46
C ALA A 19 2.55 6.70 -3.59
N VAL A 20 2.76 7.49 -2.53
CA VAL A 20 1.68 7.91 -1.64
C VAL A 20 0.79 8.95 -2.30
N LYS A 21 1.36 9.92 -3.04
CA LYS A 21 0.58 10.87 -3.82
C LYS A 21 -0.32 10.18 -4.86
N TRP A 22 0.15 9.10 -5.47
CA TRP A 22 -0.67 8.32 -6.39
C TRP A 22 -1.84 7.60 -5.72
N MET A 23 -1.77 7.38 -4.40
CA MET A 23 -2.89 6.81 -3.63
C MET A 23 -3.99 7.83 -3.32
N ASP A 24 -3.81 9.09 -3.69
CA ASP A 24 -4.85 10.11 -3.56
C ASP A 24 -6.08 9.72 -4.39
N GLY A 25 -7.25 9.70 -3.75
CA GLY A 25 -8.49 9.27 -4.42
C GLY A 25 -8.57 7.78 -4.77
N LYS A 26 -7.64 6.92 -4.32
CA LYS A 26 -7.63 5.48 -4.58
C LYS A 26 -8.26 4.65 -3.45
N LEU A 27 -8.60 3.39 -3.73
CA LEU A 27 -9.01 2.42 -2.71
C LEU A 27 -7.77 1.81 -2.07
N VAL A 28 -7.48 2.24 -0.84
CA VAL A 28 -6.34 1.76 -0.07
C VAL A 28 -6.81 0.87 1.07
N ALA A 29 -6.20 -0.29 1.27
CA ALA A 29 -6.44 -1.10 2.47
C ALA A 29 -5.19 -1.26 3.33
N ALA A 30 -5.40 -1.34 4.63
CA ALA A 30 -4.38 -1.74 5.57
C ALA A 30 -5.02 -2.48 6.74
N PRO A 31 -4.28 -3.36 7.40
CA PRO A 31 -4.71 -3.92 8.68
C PRO A 31 -4.57 -2.84 9.76
N HIS A 32 -5.71 -2.33 10.25
CA HIS A 32 -5.72 -1.37 11.35
C HIS A 32 -5.15 -1.99 12.64
N GLY A 33 -4.50 -1.14 13.44
CA GLY A 33 -3.92 -1.56 14.72
C GLY A 33 -2.50 -2.12 14.61
N ALA A 34 -1.96 -2.28 13.40
CA ALA A 34 -0.56 -2.63 13.17
C ALA A 34 0.30 -1.37 12.95
N CYS A 35 1.62 -1.51 13.11
CA CYS A 35 2.58 -0.43 12.79
C CYS A 35 2.42 0.07 11.34
N THR A 36 1.95 -0.78 10.43
CA THR A 36 1.59 -0.44 9.04
C THR A 36 0.47 0.59 8.94
N ASP A 37 -0.56 0.54 9.79
CA ASP A 37 -1.65 1.53 9.77
C ASP A 37 -1.18 2.91 10.24
N ARG A 38 -0.39 2.95 11.32
CA ARG A 38 0.22 4.21 11.78
C ARG A 38 1.11 4.83 10.71
N PHE A 39 1.91 4.01 10.03
CA PHE A 39 2.75 4.48 8.94
C PHE A 39 1.94 4.94 7.72
N ALA A 40 0.88 4.21 7.34
CA ALA A 40 0.01 4.60 6.24
C ALA A 40 -0.60 5.99 6.49
N ARG A 41 -1.18 6.20 7.68
CA ARG A 41 -1.75 7.49 8.08
C ARG A 41 -0.70 8.59 8.11
N TRP A 42 0.44 8.34 8.74
CA TRP A 42 1.55 9.29 8.78
C TRP A 42 2.02 9.67 7.36
N ALA A 43 2.14 8.69 6.46
CA ALA A 43 2.55 8.94 5.09
C ALA A 43 1.49 9.74 4.31
N PHE A 44 0.20 9.46 4.52
CA PHE A 44 -0.91 10.26 3.95
C PHE A 44 -0.87 11.71 4.45
N GLU A 45 -0.63 11.91 5.75
CA GLU A 45 -0.49 13.24 6.34
C GLU A 45 0.72 13.99 5.80
N GLN A 46 1.89 13.34 5.71
CA GLN A 46 3.11 13.92 5.13
C GLN A 46 2.94 14.30 3.65
N ALA A 47 2.23 13.47 2.89
CA ALA A 47 1.95 13.74 1.49
C ALA A 47 0.78 14.73 1.28
N GLY A 48 -0.01 15.02 2.32
CA GLY A 48 -1.22 15.84 2.25
C GLY A 48 -2.33 15.22 1.40
N ILE A 49 -2.39 13.88 1.31
CA ILE A 49 -3.34 13.17 0.43
C ILE A 49 -4.39 12.41 1.21
N LYS A 50 -5.56 12.21 0.59
CA LYS A 50 -6.68 11.51 1.21
C LYS A 50 -7.17 10.40 0.27
N PRO A 51 -6.90 9.12 0.59
CA PRO A 51 -7.43 8.03 -0.20
C PRO A 51 -8.96 8.06 -0.19
N LYS A 52 -9.58 7.68 -1.32
CA LYS A 52 -11.04 7.71 -1.49
C LYS A 52 -11.75 6.79 -0.52
N LYS A 53 -11.18 5.60 -0.28
CA LYS A 53 -11.54 4.76 0.86
C LYS A 53 -10.29 4.18 1.47
N TYR A 54 -10.20 4.27 2.78
CA TYR A 54 -9.21 3.57 3.57
C TYR A 54 -9.91 2.43 4.31
N LEU A 55 -9.64 1.20 3.88
CA LEU A 55 -10.36 0.01 4.32
C LEU A 55 -9.50 -0.75 5.33
N ASN A 56 -10.10 -1.03 6.49
CA ASN A 56 -9.51 -1.94 7.45
C ASN A 56 -9.75 -3.39 7.00
N MET A 57 -8.71 -4.05 6.53
CA MET A 57 -8.81 -5.44 6.04
C MET A 57 -7.65 -6.27 6.58
N ASN A 58 -7.94 -7.53 6.90
CA ASN A 58 -6.89 -8.50 7.20
C ASN A 58 -6.08 -8.82 5.93
N ILE A 59 -4.84 -9.29 6.11
CA ILE A 59 -3.88 -9.53 5.03
C ILE A 59 -4.43 -10.50 3.96
N GLU A 60 -5.14 -11.54 4.39
CA GLU A 60 -5.75 -12.54 3.51
C GLU A 60 -6.83 -11.91 2.63
N VAL A 61 -7.62 -11.00 3.21
CA VAL A 61 -8.66 -10.25 2.50
C VAL A 61 -8.03 -9.26 1.52
N ILE A 62 -6.94 -8.59 1.90
CA ILE A 62 -6.16 -7.71 1.01
C ILE A 62 -5.64 -8.50 -0.20
N THR A 63 -5.03 -9.67 0.05
CA THR A 63 -4.48 -10.53 -1.00
C THR A 63 -5.57 -11.02 -1.96
N SER A 64 -6.71 -11.46 -1.42
CA SER A 64 -7.88 -11.84 -2.23
C SER A 64 -8.47 -10.65 -2.99
N SER A 65 -8.44 -9.45 -2.41
CA SER A 65 -8.94 -8.23 -3.06
C SER A 65 -8.05 -7.80 -4.22
N PHE A 66 -6.72 -7.93 -4.09
CA PHE A 66 -5.79 -7.75 -5.21
C PHE A 66 -6.04 -8.77 -6.30
N LYS A 67 -6.25 -10.05 -5.95
CA LYS A 67 -6.61 -11.10 -6.92
C LYS A 67 -7.87 -10.77 -7.70
N ASN A 68 -8.85 -10.14 -7.06
CA ASN A 68 -10.11 -9.73 -7.68
C ASN A 68 -10.08 -8.31 -8.27
N ASN A 69 -8.92 -7.64 -8.32
CA ASN A 69 -8.76 -6.25 -8.76
C ASN A 69 -9.69 -5.24 -8.05
N LYS A 70 -10.12 -5.53 -6.82
CA LYS A 70 -11.03 -4.68 -6.03
C LYS A 70 -10.32 -3.58 -5.23
N LEU A 71 -8.98 -3.56 -5.27
CA LEU A 71 -8.17 -2.74 -4.37
C LEU A 71 -6.98 -2.13 -5.11
N ASP A 72 -6.90 -0.81 -5.23
CA ASP A 72 -5.83 -0.12 -5.97
C ASP A 72 -4.47 -0.20 -5.27
N ALA A 73 -4.47 -0.14 -3.93
CA ALA A 73 -3.25 -0.16 -3.13
C ALA A 73 -3.47 -0.74 -1.73
N ALA A 74 -2.41 -1.26 -1.12
CA ALA A 74 -2.41 -1.72 0.26
C ALA A 74 -1.10 -1.42 0.97
N VAL A 75 -1.18 -1.27 2.28
CA VAL A 75 -0.01 -1.12 3.15
C VAL A 75 0.14 -2.38 3.98
N ILE A 76 1.18 -3.18 3.69
CA ILE A 76 1.41 -4.50 4.28
C ILE A 76 2.90 -4.72 4.56
N TRP A 77 3.25 -5.67 5.45
CA TRP A 77 4.64 -5.96 5.81
C TRP A 77 5.22 -7.16 5.04
N GLU A 78 6.54 -7.29 5.09
CA GLU A 78 7.22 -8.51 4.65
C GLU A 78 7.05 -9.65 5.67
N PRO A 79 6.80 -10.90 5.22
CA PRO A 79 7.01 -11.42 3.86
C PRO A 79 5.81 -11.30 2.91
N THR A 80 4.65 -10.84 3.38
CA THR A 80 3.42 -10.84 2.57
C THR A 80 3.54 -9.96 1.32
N ALA A 81 4.12 -8.77 1.44
CA ALA A 81 4.35 -7.89 0.30
C ALA A 81 5.12 -8.58 -0.84
N SER A 82 6.15 -9.34 -0.48
CA SER A 82 6.96 -10.09 -1.43
C SER A 82 6.19 -11.27 -2.03
N LYS A 83 5.36 -11.96 -1.23
CA LYS A 83 4.50 -13.05 -1.71
C LYS A 83 3.50 -12.58 -2.76
N ILE A 84 2.77 -11.48 -2.51
CA ILE A 84 1.78 -10.98 -3.48
C ILE A 84 2.43 -10.43 -4.75
N GLN A 85 3.65 -9.91 -4.63
CA GLN A 85 4.46 -9.49 -5.77
C GLN A 85 4.93 -10.66 -6.62
N LEU A 86 5.44 -11.72 -5.99
CA LEU A 86 5.86 -12.94 -6.67
C LEU A 86 4.68 -13.66 -7.33
N GLN A 87 3.48 -13.59 -6.75
CA GLN A 87 2.26 -14.12 -7.35
C GLN A 87 1.72 -13.26 -8.50
N GLY A 88 2.33 -12.11 -8.78
CA GLY A 88 1.86 -11.18 -9.81
C GLY A 88 0.48 -10.60 -9.50
N LEU A 89 0.12 -10.45 -8.22
CA LEU A 89 -1.15 -9.84 -7.80
C LEU A 89 -1.03 -8.34 -7.59
N ALA A 90 0.15 -7.89 -7.16
CA ALA A 90 0.45 -6.49 -6.86
C ALA A 90 1.93 -6.20 -7.10
N ARG A 91 2.29 -4.93 -7.25
CA ARG A 91 3.68 -4.46 -7.29
C ARG A 91 4.04 -3.72 -6.02
N ARG A 92 5.33 -3.71 -5.69
CA ARG A 92 5.85 -2.91 -4.58
C ARG A 92 5.96 -1.45 -5.03
N ALA A 93 5.18 -0.57 -4.42
CA ALA A 93 5.13 0.84 -4.73
C ALA A 93 6.17 1.64 -3.92
N ALA A 94 6.32 1.33 -2.63
CA ALA A 94 7.33 1.94 -1.78
C ALA A 94 7.65 1.07 -0.55
N GLN A 95 8.72 1.41 0.17
CA GLN A 95 8.98 0.86 1.50
C GLN A 95 9.12 2.00 2.50
N ALA A 96 8.76 1.75 3.76
CA ALA A 96 8.90 2.75 4.82
C ALA A 96 10.33 3.29 4.98
N ARG A 97 11.34 2.48 4.65
CA ARG A 97 12.75 2.91 4.65
C ARG A 97 13.02 4.07 3.68
N VAL A 98 12.31 4.13 2.55
CA VAL A 98 12.49 5.16 1.51
C VAL A 98 11.76 6.47 1.89
N PHE A 99 10.93 6.44 2.94
CA PHE A 99 10.26 7.63 3.47
C PHE A 99 11.11 8.40 4.50
N MET A 100 12.24 7.83 4.92
CA MET A 100 13.06 8.33 6.03
C MET A 100 14.35 9.03 5.56
N VAL A 101 14.34 9.60 4.35
CA VAL A 101 15.46 10.39 3.80
C VAL A 101 15.17 11.87 3.98
#